data_AF-A0A6V8MM43-F1
#
_entry.id   AF-A0A6V8MM43-F1
#
_cell.length_a   1.000
_cell.length_b   1.000
_cell.length_c   1.000
_cell.angle_alpha   90.00
_cell.angle_beta   90.00
_cell.angle_gamma   90.00
#
_symmetry.space_group_name_H-M   'P 1'
#
loop_
_entity.id
_entity.type
_entity.pdbx_description
1 polymer ?
#
loop_
_entity_poly.entity_id
_entity_poly.type
_entity_poly.pdbx_seq_one_letter_code
_entity_poly.pdbx_strand_id
1 'polypeptide(L)' 'MKWLLSFGGVSLLTSALLDPVIYATLEKPVPWWRDLLMGAAGICCLYLLVKYRRDL' A
#
# COMPACT_ATOMS: atom_id res chain seq x y z
N MET A 1 -9.58 -14.58 6.68
CA MET A 1 -8.26 -14.00 6.31
C MET A 1 -8.31 -13.03 5.12
N LYS A 2 -9.27 -13.15 4.19
CA LYS A 2 -9.45 -12.24 3.04
C LYS A 2 -9.54 -10.75 3.43
N TRP A 3 -10.26 -10.45 4.52
CA TRP A 3 -10.41 -9.09 5.02
C TRP A 3 -9.08 -8.45 5.45
N LEU A 4 -8.18 -9.22 6.07
CA LEU A 4 -6.88 -8.70 6.52
C LEU A 4 -5.97 -8.33 5.34
N LEU A 5 -5.95 -9.17 4.29
CA LEU A 5 -5.20 -8.88 3.06
C LEU A 5 -5.83 -7.73 2.26
N SER A 6 -7.15 -7.64 2.20
CA SER A 6 -7.83 -6.49 1.60
C SER A 6 -7.53 -5.21 2.36
N PHE A 7 -7.65 -5.24 3.69
CA PHE A 7 -7.43 -4.08 4.53
C PHE A 7 -5.96 -3.63 4.49
N GLY A 8 -5.02 -4.56 4.56
CA GLY A 8 -3.58 -4.28 4.45
C GLY A 8 -3.18 -3.78 3.06
N GLY A 9 -3.70 -4.39 1.99
CA GLY A 9 -3.43 -3.95 0.63
C GLY A 9 -3.95 -2.54 0.35
N VAL A 10 -5.21 -2.26 0.76
CA VAL A 10 -5.82 -0.94 0.61
C VAL A 10 -5.11 0.08 1.48
N SER A 11 -4.84 -0.19 2.77
CA SER A 11 -4.19 0.78 3.66
C SER A 11 -2.75 1.11 3.24
N LEU A 12 -1.99 0.13 2.74
CA LEU A 12 -0.64 0.34 2.19
C LEU A 12 -0.68 1.20 0.91
N LEU A 13 -1.62 0.95 0.01
CA LEU A 13 -1.81 1.75 -1.20
C LEU A 13 -2.24 3.18 -0.89
N THR A 14 -3.19 3.34 0.03
CA THR A 14 -3.65 4.67 0.46
C THR A 14 -2.51 5.42 1.13
N SER A 15 -1.74 4.76 2.00
CA SER A 15 -0.60 5.40 2.66
C SER A 15 0.51 5.77 1.66
N ALA A 16 0.78 4.94 0.64
CA ALA A 16 1.74 5.26 -0.41
C ALA A 16 1.35 6.50 -1.24
N LEU A 17 0.06 6.82 -1.35
CA LEU A 17 -0.42 8.07 -1.95
C LEU A 17 -0.50 9.23 -0.96
N LEU A 18 -0.83 8.96 0.30
CA LEU A 18 -1.05 9.99 1.31
C LEU A 18 0.26 10.52 1.89
N ASP A 19 1.28 9.67 2.07
CA ASP A 19 2.61 10.07 2.53
C ASP A 19 3.25 11.19 1.68
N PRO A 20 3.33 11.09 0.34
CA PRO A 20 3.92 12.16 -0.46
C PRO A 20 3.12 13.46 -0.38
N VAL A 21 1.80 13.38 -0.21
CA VAL A 21 0.93 14.56 0.01
C VAL A 21 1.22 15.20 1.37
N ILE A 22 1.39 14.40 2.43
CA ILE A 22 1.71 14.88 3.78
C ILE A 22 3.13 15.49 3.82
N TYR A 23 4.11 14.86 3.18
CA TYR A 23 5.47 15.41 3.14
C TYR A 23 5.55 16.68 2.28
N ALA A 24 4.76 16.76 1.21
CA ALA A 24 4.61 17.98 0.43
C ALA A 24 3.99 19.13 1.24
N THR A 25 2.99 18.86 2.09
CA THR A 25 2.42 19.90 2.98
C THR A 25 3.34 20.30 4.13
N LEU A 26 4.27 19.41 4.52
CA LEU A 26 5.27 19.68 5.55
C LEU A 26 6.58 20.31 5.02
N GLU A 27 6.65 20.64 3.72
CA GLU A 27 7.86 21.15 3.04
C GLU A 27 9.11 20.26 3.25
N LYS A 28 8.90 18.96 3.51
CA LYS A 28 9.97 18.00 3.74
C LYS A 28 10.27 17.20 2.48
N PRO A 29 11.52 16.74 2.30
CA PRO A 29 11.84 15.87 1.17
C PRO A 29 11.01 14.59 1.25
N VAL A 30 10.25 14.32 0.19
CA VAL A 30 9.42 13.13 0.07
C VAL A 30 10.33 11.90 -0.08
N PRO A 31 10.22 10.89 0.81
CA PRO A 31 11.01 9.67 0.70
C PRO A 31 10.40 8.71 -0.34
N TRP A 32 10.54 9.05 -1.62
CA TRP A 32 10.00 8.31 -2.77
C TRP A 32 10.29 6.81 -2.78
N TRP A 33 11.44 6.39 -2.23
CA TRP A 33 11.80 4.97 -2.13
C TRP A 33 10.85 4.20 -1.20
N ARG A 34 10.43 4.83 -0.11
CA ARG A 34 9.46 4.25 0.84
C ARG A 34 8.09 4.16 0.19
N ASP A 35 7.67 5.20 -0.53
CA ASP A 35 6.37 5.22 -1.21
C ASP A 35 6.28 4.16 -2.32
N LEU A 36 7.35 3.98 -3.10
CA LEU A 36 7.47 2.89 -4.07
C LEU A 36 7.38 1.51 -3.42
N LEU A 37 8.08 1.29 -2.31
CA LEU A 37 8.02 0.03 -1.56
C LEU A 37 6.63 -0.24 -0.98
N MET A 38 5.98 0.77 -0.41
CA MET A 38 4.61 0.65 0.13
C MET A 38 3.59 0.38 -0.97
N GLY A 39 3.70 1.05 -2.13
CA GLY A 39 2.88 0.78 -3.30
C GLY A 39 3.06 -0.64 -3.81
N ALA A 40 4.31 -1.10 -3.96
CA ALA A 40 4.60 -2.48 -4.38
C ALA A 40 4.08 -3.53 -3.38
N ALA A 41 4.21 -3.28 -2.08
CA ALA A 41 3.69 -4.15 -1.03
C ALA A 41 2.16 -4.23 -1.05
N GLY A 42 1.47 -3.10 -1.27
CA GLY A 42 0.02 -3.05 -1.40
C GLY A 42 -0.49 -3.81 -2.64
N ILE A 43 0.18 -3.63 -3.80
CA ILE A 43 -0.11 -4.40 -5.02
C ILE A 43 0.12 -5.90 -4.79
N CYS A 44 1.19 -6.28 -4.10
CA CYS A 44 1.48 -7.67 -3.77
C CYS A 44 0.39 -8.30 -2.88
N CYS A 45 -0.10 -7.56 -1.87
CA CYS A 45 -1.24 -7.99 -1.05
C CYS A 45 -2.52 -8.22 -1.88
N LEU A 46 -2.83 -7.31 -2.81
CA LEU A 46 -3.99 -7.49 -3.71
C LEU A 46 -3.79 -8.66 -4.66
N TYR A 47 -2.58 -8.85 -5.19
CA TYR A 47 -2.25 -9.99 -6.05
C TYR A 47 -2.41 -11.32 -5.33
N LEU A 48 -1.90 -11.44 -4.10
CA LEU A 48 -2.08 -12.63 -3.28
C LEU A 48 -3.55 -12.88 -2.95
N LEU A 49 -4.33 -11.82 -2.71
CA LEU A 49 -5.77 -11.95 -2.46
C LEU A 49 -6.53 -12.46 -3.69
N VAL A 50 -6.15 -12.03 -4.90
CA VAL A 50 -6.72 -12.54 -6.15
C VAL A 50 -6.28 -13.99 -6.40
N LYS A 51 -5.00 -14.29 -6.20
CA LYS A 51 -4.41 -15.61 -6.45
C LYS A 51 -4.96 -16.68 -5.49
N TYR A 52 -5.02 -16.39 -4.19
CA TYR A 52 -5.52 -17.30 -3.16
C TYR A 52 -7.01 -17.11 -2.86
N ARG A 53 -7.76 -16.40 -3.71
CA ARG A 53 -9.21 -16.13 -3.51
C ARG A 53 -10.02 -17.42 -3.30
N ARG A 54 -9.62 -18.50 -3.98
CA ARG A 54 -10.30 -19.80 -3.97
C ARG A 54 -9.85 -20.74 -2.84
N ASP A 55 -8.66 -20.53 -2.28
CA ASP A 55 -8.10 -21.34 -1.19
C ASP A 55 -8.31 -20.72 0.21
N LEU A 56 -8.50 -19.40 0.28
CA LEU A 56 -8.84 -18.64 1.51
C LEU A 56 -10.33 -18.64 1.83
#